data_AF-A0A2I3T0J5-F1
#
_entry.id   AF-A0A2I3T0J5-F1
#
_cell.length_a   1.000
_cell.length_b   1.000
_cell.length_c   1.000
_cell.angle_alpha   90.00
_cell.angle_beta   90.00
_cell.angle_gamma   90.00
#
_symmetry.space_group_name_H-M   'P 1'
#
loop_
_entity.id
_entity.type
_entity.pdbx_description
1 polymer ?
#
loop_
_entity_poly.entity_id
_entity_poly.type
_entity_poly.pdbx_seq_one_letter_code
_entity_poly.pdbx_strand_id
1 'polypeptide(L)'
;FLYSALFGTQLGGLITVLCFFFNHGEATRVMWTPPLRESFSYPFLVLQMCILTLILRTSSNDRRPFIALCLSNVAFMLPWQFAEFILFTQIASLFPMYVVGYIEPSKFQKIIYMNMVLRVYKIEVILFYTAIILKRNEIQKLGVSKLNFWLIQGSAWWCGTIILKFLTSKILGVSDHVSTF
;
A
#
# COMPACT_ATOMS: atom_id res chain seq x y z
N PHE A 1 12.91 -3.98 19.67
CA PHE A 1 12.18 -5.02 20.42
C PHE A 1 11.44 -5.98 19.48
N LEU A 2 10.43 -5.54 18.71
CA LEU A 2 9.72 -6.39 17.71
C LEU A 2 10.66 -7.01 16.65
N TYR A 3 11.65 -6.26 16.19
CA TYR A 3 12.62 -6.74 15.19
C TYR A 3 13.57 -7.82 15.72
N SER A 4 13.93 -7.80 17.01
CA SER A 4 14.76 -8.86 17.61
C SER A 4 13.96 -10.15 17.85
N ALA A 5 12.65 -10.04 18.10
CA ALA A 5 11.75 -11.18 18.17
C ALA A 5 11.58 -11.85 16.79
N LEU A 6 11.54 -11.07 15.71
CA LEU A 6 11.43 -11.56 14.33
C LEU A 6 12.69 -12.25 13.81
N PHE A 7 13.87 -11.67 14.07
CA PHE A 7 15.15 -12.25 13.67
C PHE A 7 15.62 -13.40 14.58
N GLY A 8 14.96 -13.61 15.71
CA GLY A 8 15.25 -14.70 16.65
C GLY A 8 16.65 -14.65 17.27
N THR A 9 17.38 -13.53 17.11
CA THR A 9 18.78 -13.39 17.51
C THR A 9 18.98 -12.07 18.25
N GLN A 10 19.80 -12.11 19.31
CA GLN A 10 20.20 -10.93 20.09
C GLN A 10 20.91 -9.88 19.20
N LEU A 11 21.56 -10.35 18.14
CA LEU A 11 22.32 -9.56 17.17
C LEU A 11 21.43 -8.61 16.35
N GLY A 12 20.25 -9.05 15.92
CA GLY A 12 19.28 -8.17 15.22
C GLY A 12 18.75 -7.05 16.12
N GLY A 13 18.61 -7.32 17.42
CA GLY A 13 18.29 -6.31 18.43
C GLY A 13 19.41 -5.28 18.61
N LEU A 14 20.66 -5.76 18.73
CA LEU A 14 21.84 -4.91 18.87
C LEU A 14 22.01 -3.98 17.65
N ILE A 15 21.90 -4.52 16.43
CA ILE A 15 21.99 -3.72 15.19
C ILE A 15 20.90 -2.63 15.18
N THR A 16 19.67 -2.96 15.59
CA THR A 16 18.57 -1.97 15.65
C THR A 16 18.90 -0.82 16.62
N VAL A 17 19.46 -1.14 17.79
CA VAL A 17 19.85 -0.15 18.80
C VAL A 17 21.01 0.72 18.30
N LEU A 18 22.01 0.13 17.65
CA LEU A 18 23.14 0.86 17.06
C LEU A 18 22.69 1.81 15.94
N CYS A 19 21.80 1.35 15.05
CA CYS A 19 21.21 2.19 14.01
C CYS A 19 20.39 3.36 14.61
N PHE A 20 19.66 3.12 15.71
CA PHE A 20 18.95 4.19 16.41
C PHE A 20 19.90 5.23 17.01
N PHE A 21 20.97 4.81 17.69
CA PHE A 21 21.95 5.75 18.26
C PHE A 21 22.69 6.54 17.19
N PHE A 22 23.05 5.89 16.08
CA PHE A 22 23.69 6.57 14.95
C PHE A 22 22.77 7.63 14.31
N ASN A 23 21.47 7.35 14.23
CA ASN A 23 20.46 8.27 13.70
C ASN A 23 19.81 9.17 14.77
N HIS A 24 20.30 9.15 16.01
CA HIS A 24 19.64 9.79 17.16
C HIS A 24 19.52 11.31 17.00
N GLY A 25 20.48 11.94 16.32
CA GLY A 25 20.46 13.38 16.03
C GLY A 25 19.41 13.81 15.01
N GLU A 26 18.96 12.90 14.14
CA GLU A 26 17.81 13.12 13.24
C GLU A 26 16.50 12.67 13.90
N ALA A 27 16.56 11.63 14.75
CA ALA A 27 15.42 11.14 15.53
C ALA A 27 14.91 12.18 16.55
N THR A 28 15.78 13.06 17.05
CA THR A 28 15.44 14.10 18.04
C THR A 28 15.22 15.49 17.43
N ARG A 29 15.58 15.72 16.16
CA ARG A 29 15.32 17.00 15.47
C ARG A 29 13.90 17.16 14.92
N VAL A 30 13.05 16.14 15.07
CA VAL A 30 11.60 16.22 14.82
C VAL A 30 10.86 16.32 16.16
N MET A 31 11.18 17.36 16.95
CA MET A 31 10.35 17.82 18.07
C MET A 31 9.31 18.86 17.63
N TRP A 32 8.79 18.72 16.41
CA TRP A 32 7.43 19.12 16.14
C TRP A 32 6.67 17.81 16.03
N THR A 33 5.64 17.62 16.85
CA THR A 33 4.80 16.42 16.88
C THR A 33 4.62 15.90 15.47
N PRO A 34 5.13 14.68 15.13
CA PRO A 34 4.93 14.13 13.79
C PRO A 34 3.43 14.23 13.52
N PRO A 35 3.02 14.85 12.39
CA PRO A 35 1.64 15.21 12.15
C PRO A 35 0.78 13.99 12.48
N LEU A 36 -0.28 14.18 13.29
CA LEU A 36 -1.05 13.11 13.97
C LEU A 36 -1.29 11.86 13.12
N ARG A 37 -1.53 12.10 11.83
CA ARG A 37 -1.64 11.16 10.72
C ARG A 37 -0.49 10.15 10.58
N GLU A 38 0.76 10.59 10.61
CA GLU A 38 1.95 9.74 10.44
C GLU A 38 2.16 8.87 11.67
N SER A 39 2.02 9.46 12.86
CA SER A 39 2.03 8.74 14.14
C SER A 39 0.93 7.67 14.20
N PHE A 40 -0.26 7.96 13.67
CA PHE A 40 -1.36 6.99 13.59
C PHE A 40 -1.09 5.86 12.59
N SER A 41 -0.32 6.13 11.52
CA SER A 41 0.00 5.14 10.48
C SER A 41 1.14 4.20 10.87
N TYR A 42 1.99 4.61 11.81
CA TYR A 42 3.20 3.90 12.19
C TYR A 42 2.99 2.46 12.70
N PRO A 43 1.98 2.15 13.54
CA PRO A 43 1.69 0.78 13.95
C PRO A 43 1.36 -0.14 12.77
N PHE A 44 0.65 0.37 11.76
CA PHE A 44 0.31 -0.38 10.56
C PHE A 44 1.52 -0.62 9.67
N LEU A 45 2.46 0.34 9.60
CA LEU A 45 3.75 0.15 8.93
C LEU A 45 4.56 -0.98 9.56
N VAL A 46 4.66 -1.00 10.90
CA VAL A 46 5.40 -2.05 11.61
C VAL A 46 4.73 -3.42 11.43
N LEU A 47 3.40 -3.47 11.50
CA LEU A 47 2.64 -4.70 11.24
C LEU A 47 2.86 -5.21 9.81
N GLN A 48 2.81 -4.32 8.82
CA GLN A 48 3.04 -4.63 7.41
C GLN A 48 4.44 -5.21 7.16
N MET A 49 5.48 -4.61 7.76
CA MET A 49 6.86 -5.09 7.67
C MET A 49 7.02 -6.47 8.34
N CYS A 50 6.34 -6.70 9.46
CA CYS A 50 6.29 -8.00 10.13
C CYS A 50 5.68 -9.07 9.22
N ILE A 51 4.50 -8.79 8.64
CA ILE A 51 3.81 -9.71 7.73
C ILE A 51 4.66 -9.99 6.48
N LEU A 52 5.28 -8.97 5.89
CA LEU A 52 6.17 -9.16 4.75
C LEU A 52 7.33 -10.11 5.11
N THR A 53 7.95 -9.91 6.28
CA THR A 53 9.04 -10.78 6.74
C THR A 53 8.56 -12.23 6.94
N LEU A 54 7.34 -12.41 7.45
CA LEU A 54 6.72 -13.73 7.58
C LEU A 54 6.48 -14.41 6.22
N ILE A 55 6.03 -13.65 5.21
CA ILE A 55 5.85 -14.14 3.83
C ILE A 55 7.17 -14.58 3.23
N LEU A 56 8.24 -13.82 3.44
CA LEU A 56 9.57 -14.12 2.91
C LEU A 56 10.20 -15.35 3.59
N ARG A 57 9.96 -15.54 4.90
CA ARG A 57 10.51 -16.65 5.68
C ARG A 57 9.75 -17.97 5.48
N THR A 58 8.45 -17.88 5.21
CA THR A 58 7.58 -19.03 5.02
C THR A 58 7.76 -19.61 3.62
N SER A 59 7.92 -20.94 3.51
CA SER A 59 7.94 -21.59 2.19
C SER A 59 6.54 -21.82 1.63
N SER A 60 5.50 -21.90 2.47
CA SER A 60 4.11 -22.11 2.03
C SER A 60 3.57 -20.92 1.23
N ASN A 61 2.71 -21.23 0.25
CA ASN A 61 2.09 -20.24 -0.64
C ASN A 61 0.71 -19.79 -0.12
N ASP A 62 0.57 -19.70 1.20
CA ASP A 62 -0.72 -19.42 1.83
C ASP A 62 -1.23 -18.04 1.47
N ARG A 63 -2.52 -17.93 1.14
CA ARG A 63 -3.16 -16.65 0.76
C ARG A 63 -3.36 -15.71 1.96
N ARG A 64 -3.50 -16.26 3.18
CA ARG A 64 -3.79 -15.52 4.42
C ARG A 64 -2.80 -14.38 4.69
N PRO A 65 -1.47 -14.59 4.69
CA PRO A 65 -0.53 -13.50 4.95
C PRO A 65 -0.54 -12.43 3.85
N PHE A 66 -0.83 -12.77 2.59
CA PHE A 66 -0.98 -11.77 1.52
C PHE A 66 -2.23 -10.89 1.71
N ILE A 67 -3.34 -11.47 2.20
CA ILE A 67 -4.54 -10.70 2.55
C ILE A 67 -4.23 -9.75 3.72
N ALA A 68 -3.53 -10.24 4.74
CA ALA A 68 -3.11 -9.41 5.87
C ALA A 68 -2.14 -8.30 5.45
N LEU A 69 -1.24 -8.57 4.50
CA LEU A 69 -0.35 -7.56 3.90
C LEU A 69 -1.15 -6.48 3.17
N CYS A 70 -2.17 -6.86 2.41
CA CYS A 70 -3.05 -5.93 1.71
C CYS A 70 -3.82 -5.03 2.70
N LEU A 71 -4.44 -5.63 3.72
CA LEU A 71 -5.21 -4.88 4.71
C LEU A 71 -4.33 -3.90 5.51
N SER A 72 -3.14 -4.35 5.93
CA SER A 72 -2.18 -3.48 6.63
C SER A 72 -1.63 -2.38 5.72
N ASN A 73 -1.36 -2.65 4.44
CA ASN A 73 -0.99 -1.64 3.45
C ASN A 73 -2.09 -0.56 3.30
N VAL A 74 -3.36 -0.95 3.20
CA VAL A 74 -4.48 0.02 3.10
C VAL A 74 -4.56 0.87 4.36
N ALA A 75 -4.54 0.24 5.55
CA ALA A 75 -4.58 0.96 6.83
C ALA A 75 -3.39 1.91 7.03
N PHE A 76 -2.21 1.55 6.52
CA PHE A 76 -1.01 2.38 6.52
C PHE A 76 -1.10 3.55 5.52
N MET A 77 -1.60 3.31 4.31
CA MET A 77 -1.66 4.29 3.23
C MET A 77 -2.74 5.36 3.43
N LEU A 78 -3.84 5.01 4.12
CA LEU A 78 -5.01 5.88 4.28
C LEU A 78 -4.67 7.19 5.01
N PRO A 79 -4.02 7.16 6.20
CA PRO A 79 -3.64 8.39 6.85
C PRO A 79 -2.38 8.94 6.15
N TRP A 80 -1.34 8.12 5.89
CA TRP A 80 -0.05 8.64 5.41
C TRP A 80 0.00 8.94 3.91
N GLN A 81 -0.05 10.22 3.56
CA GLN A 81 -0.01 10.71 2.18
C GLN A 81 1.24 10.24 1.42
N PHE A 82 2.40 10.27 2.06
CA PHE A 82 3.69 9.86 1.49
C PHE A 82 4.06 8.38 1.67
N ALA A 83 3.12 7.54 2.14
CA ALA A 83 3.32 6.09 2.29
C ALA A 83 3.87 5.38 1.03
N GLU A 84 3.56 5.91 -0.15
CA GLU A 84 4.00 5.34 -1.42
C GLU A 84 5.52 5.33 -1.57
N PHE A 85 6.21 6.34 -1.03
CA PHE A 85 7.67 6.38 -1.06
C PHE A 85 8.29 5.30 -0.18
N ILE A 86 7.68 5.01 0.98
CA ILE A 86 8.13 3.96 1.89
C ILE A 86 7.95 2.57 1.26
N LEU A 87 6.83 2.33 0.58
CA LEU A 87 6.61 1.06 -0.11
C LEU A 87 7.50 0.93 -1.36
N PHE A 88 7.79 2.03 -2.04
CA PHE A 88 8.77 2.03 -3.13
C PHE A 88 10.17 1.63 -2.64
N THR A 89 10.65 2.23 -1.55
CA THR A 89 11.95 1.86 -0.97
C THR A 89 11.97 0.42 -0.47
N GLN A 90 10.84 -0.09 0.07
CA GLN A 90 10.68 -1.49 0.42
C GLN A 90 10.88 -2.41 -0.79
N ILE A 91 10.18 -2.17 -1.91
CA ILE A 91 10.36 -2.97 -3.13
C ILE A 91 11.79 -2.84 -3.69
N ALA A 92 12.35 -1.63 -3.69
CA ALA A 92 13.73 -1.40 -4.12
C ALA A 92 14.75 -2.18 -3.25
N SER A 93 14.49 -2.31 -1.95
CA SER A 93 15.34 -3.10 -1.04
C SER A 93 15.21 -4.62 -1.24
N LEU A 94 14.04 -5.10 -1.67
CA LEU A 94 13.82 -6.52 -1.98
C LEU A 94 14.39 -6.93 -3.34
N PHE A 95 14.58 -5.97 -4.25
CA PHE A 95 15.06 -6.26 -5.60
C PHE A 95 16.45 -6.93 -5.63
N PRO A 96 17.48 -6.45 -4.88
CA PRO A 96 18.76 -7.17 -4.77
C PRO A 96 18.60 -8.59 -4.23
N MET A 97 17.73 -8.80 -3.23
CA MET A 97 17.48 -10.13 -2.67
C MET A 97 16.84 -11.08 -3.69
N TYR A 98 15.99 -10.55 -4.56
CA TYR A 98 15.42 -11.28 -5.69
C TYR A 98 16.51 -11.65 -6.72
N VAL A 99 17.38 -10.70 -7.09
CA VAL A 99 18.46 -10.94 -8.06
C VAL A 99 19.44 -12.02 -7.58
N VAL A 100 19.75 -12.06 -6.28
CA VAL A 100 20.63 -13.10 -5.70
C VAL A 100 19.93 -14.46 -5.58
N GLY A 101 18.61 -14.52 -5.77
CA GLY A 101 17.84 -15.77 -5.72
C GLY A 101 17.38 -16.18 -4.32
N TYR A 102 17.43 -15.28 -3.33
CA TYR A 102 16.90 -15.55 -1.98
C TYR A 102 15.36 -15.52 -1.93
N ILE A 103 14.71 -14.86 -2.89
CA ILE A 103 13.26 -14.71 -2.95
C ILE A 103 12.71 -15.47 -4.16
N GLU A 104 11.71 -16.30 -3.91
CA GLU A 104 10.99 -16.99 -4.97
C GLU A 104 10.30 -15.99 -5.93
N PRO A 105 10.46 -16.12 -7.26
CA PRO A 105 9.89 -15.18 -8.22
C PRO A 105 8.37 -14.99 -8.10
N SER A 106 7.64 -16.07 -7.78
CA SER A 106 6.19 -16.07 -7.60
C SER A 106 5.75 -15.15 -6.44
N LYS A 107 6.48 -15.16 -5.33
CA LYS A 107 6.22 -14.32 -4.15
C LYS A 107 6.54 -12.86 -4.44
N PHE A 108 7.69 -12.62 -5.08
CA PHE A 108 8.12 -11.27 -5.44
C PHE A 108 7.13 -10.59 -6.39
N GLN A 109 6.67 -11.31 -7.44
CA GLN A 109 5.65 -10.82 -8.37
C GLN A 109 4.34 -10.48 -7.68
N LYS A 110 3.85 -11.34 -6.78
CA LYS A 110 2.62 -11.09 -6.00
C LYS A 110 2.76 -9.83 -5.12
N ILE A 111 3.90 -9.66 -4.44
CA ILE A 111 4.16 -8.49 -3.59
C ILE A 111 4.18 -7.21 -4.44
N ILE A 112 4.85 -7.22 -5.60
CA ILE A 112 4.88 -6.07 -6.51
C ILE A 112 3.48 -5.74 -7.02
N TYR A 113 2.75 -6.75 -7.51
CA TYR A 113 1.41 -6.55 -8.08
C TYR A 113 0.46 -5.93 -7.06
N MET A 114 0.42 -6.46 -5.83
CA MET A 114 -0.41 -5.93 -4.75
C MET A 114 -0.07 -4.46 -4.43
N ASN A 115 1.22 -4.13 -4.32
CA ASN A 115 1.64 -2.74 -4.04
C ASN A 115 1.34 -1.79 -5.20
N MET A 116 1.45 -2.25 -6.45
CA MET A 116 1.16 -1.44 -7.64
C MET A 116 -0.33 -1.11 -7.74
N VAL A 117 -1.22 -2.11 -7.56
CA VAL A 117 -2.68 -1.90 -7.60
C VAL A 117 -3.12 -0.91 -6.51
N LEU A 118 -2.60 -1.05 -5.29
CA LEU A 118 -2.92 -0.16 -4.18
C LEU A 118 -2.46 1.29 -4.43
N ARG A 119 -1.29 1.49 -5.04
CA ARG A 119 -0.80 2.82 -5.45
C ARG A 119 -1.73 3.49 -6.44
N VAL A 120 -2.08 2.78 -7.53
CA VAL A 120 -2.95 3.34 -8.57
C VAL A 120 -4.30 3.74 -7.98
N TYR A 121 -4.89 2.87 -7.15
CA TYR A 121 -6.17 3.15 -6.50
C TYR A 121 -6.11 4.38 -5.58
N LYS A 122 -5.04 4.51 -4.77
CA LYS A 122 -4.86 5.68 -3.89
C LYS A 122 -4.76 6.98 -4.69
N ILE A 123 -4.02 6.98 -5.79
CA ILE A 123 -3.89 8.15 -6.67
C ILE A 123 -5.26 8.53 -7.25
N GLU A 124 -6.03 7.57 -7.76
CA GLU A 124 -7.39 7.82 -8.27
C GLU A 124 -8.29 8.47 -7.21
N VAL A 125 -8.28 7.93 -5.99
CA VAL A 125 -9.10 8.43 -4.86
C VAL A 125 -8.68 9.85 -4.46
N ILE A 126 -7.38 10.12 -4.33
CA ILE A 126 -6.87 11.46 -3.97
C ILE A 126 -7.25 12.48 -5.04
N LEU A 127 -7.04 12.17 -6.32
CA LEU A 127 -7.39 13.06 -7.43
C LEU A 127 -8.90 13.37 -7.43
N PHE A 128 -9.74 12.38 -7.16
CA PHE A 128 -11.18 12.56 -7.04
C PHE A 128 -11.56 13.51 -5.90
N TYR A 129 -11.02 13.31 -4.69
CA TYR A 129 -11.28 14.19 -3.56
C TYR A 129 -10.76 15.62 -3.79
N THR A 130 -9.56 15.77 -4.34
CA THR A 130 -9.00 17.09 -4.68
C THR A 130 -9.87 17.80 -5.73
N ALA A 131 -10.39 17.09 -6.73
CA ALA A 131 -11.30 17.66 -7.72
C ALA A 131 -12.61 18.17 -7.10
N ILE A 132 -13.19 17.43 -6.15
CA ILE A 132 -14.39 17.85 -5.41
C ILE A 132 -14.11 19.12 -4.60
N ILE A 133 -13.01 19.14 -3.85
CA ILE A 133 -12.63 20.29 -3.02
C ILE A 133 -12.39 21.54 -3.90
N LEU A 134 -11.71 21.37 -5.03
CA LEU A 134 -11.40 22.46 -5.96
C LEU A 134 -12.67 23.05 -6.60
N LYS A 135 -13.68 22.21 -6.86
CA LYS A 135 -14.99 22.66 -7.37
C LYS A 135 -16.00 23.01 -6.27
N ARG A 136 -15.61 23.02 -4.98
CA ARG A 136 -16.52 23.24 -3.84
C ARG A 136 -17.40 24.49 -4.02
N ASN A 137 -16.82 25.62 -4.41
CA ASN A 137 -17.57 26.88 -4.51
C ASN A 137 -18.56 26.89 -5.68
N GLU A 138 -18.23 26.23 -6.78
CA GLU A 138 -19.14 26.03 -7.92
C GLU A 138 -20.25 25.02 -7.56
N ILE A 139 -19.91 23.94 -6.85
CA ILE A 139 -20.86 22.95 -6.33
C ILE A 139 -21.85 23.59 -5.34
N GLN A 140 -21.40 24.52 -4.50
CA GLN A 140 -22.28 25.26 -3.58
C GLN A 140 -23.22 26.24 -4.30
N LYS A 141 -22.83 26.74 -5.48
CA LYS A 141 -23.69 27.57 -6.35
C LYS A 141 -24.62 26.74 -7.25
N LEU A 142 -24.37 25.43 -7.37
CA LEU A 142 -25.16 24.51 -8.17
C LEU A 142 -26.40 24.09 -7.39
N GLY A 143 -27.58 24.47 -7.88
CA GLY A 143 -28.86 23.99 -7.34
C GLY A 143 -28.98 22.46 -7.40
N VAL A 144 -29.82 21.90 -6.53
CA VAL A 144 -29.97 20.44 -6.29
C VAL A 144 -30.15 19.63 -7.58
N SER A 145 -30.82 20.18 -8.61
CA SER A 145 -31.01 19.49 -9.89
C SER A 145 -29.71 19.28 -10.69
N LYS A 146 -28.79 20.25 -10.71
CA LYS A 146 -27.50 20.12 -11.42
C LYS A 146 -26.51 19.26 -10.65
N LEU A 147 -26.60 19.20 -9.32
CA LEU A 147 -25.78 18.34 -8.48
C LEU A 147 -26.17 16.86 -8.68
N ASN A 148 -27.46 16.57 -8.76
CA ASN A 148 -27.96 15.23 -9.13
C ASN A 148 -27.49 14.80 -10.53
N PHE A 149 -27.50 15.72 -11.51
CA PHE A 149 -26.99 15.43 -12.85
C PHE A 149 -25.49 15.07 -12.83
N TRP A 150 -24.67 15.83 -12.08
CA TRP A 150 -23.24 15.54 -11.93
C TRP A 150 -22.98 14.21 -11.20
N LEU A 151 -23.78 13.88 -10.18
CA LEU A 151 -23.69 12.60 -9.48
C LEU A 151 -24.03 11.42 -10.40
N ILE A 152 -25.08 11.56 -11.22
CA ILE A 152 -25.48 10.54 -12.21
C ILE A 152 -24.38 10.38 -13.27
N GLN A 153 -23.77 11.48 -13.72
CA GLN A 153 -22.71 11.43 -14.73
C GLN A 153 -21.41 10.82 -14.15
N GLY A 154 -21.06 11.15 -12.90
CA GLY A 154 -19.91 10.58 -12.21
C GLY A 154 -20.07 9.09 -11.92
N SER A 155 -21.26 8.66 -11.47
CA SER A 155 -21.56 7.25 -11.25
C SER A 155 -21.59 6.45 -12.55
N ALA A 156 -22.17 7.01 -13.63
CA ALA A 156 -22.16 6.40 -14.95
C ALA A 156 -20.73 6.23 -15.49
N TRP A 157 -19.86 7.23 -15.28
CA TRP A 157 -18.46 7.14 -15.68
C TRP A 157 -17.71 6.05 -14.91
N TRP A 158 -17.89 6.00 -13.59
CA TRP A 158 -17.25 4.99 -12.75
C TRP A 158 -17.71 3.57 -13.10
N CYS A 159 -19.03 3.35 -13.23
CA CYS A 159 -19.58 2.08 -13.70
C CYS A 159 -19.07 1.71 -15.10
N GLY A 160 -18.96 2.69 -16.00
CA GLY A 160 -18.40 2.53 -17.34
C GLY A 160 -16.97 1.99 -17.29
N THR A 161 -16.11 2.52 -16.43
CA THR A 161 -14.73 2.02 -16.31
C THR A 161 -14.64 0.59 -15.79
N ILE A 162 -15.53 0.20 -14.87
CA ILE A 162 -15.60 -1.17 -14.34
C ILE A 162 -16.06 -2.14 -15.44
N ILE A 163 -17.12 -1.79 -16.17
CA ILE A 163 -17.66 -2.59 -17.28
C ILE A 163 -16.61 -2.72 -18.39
N LEU A 164 -15.93 -1.62 -18.76
CA LEU A 164 -14.91 -1.63 -19.80
C LEU A 164 -13.73 -2.51 -19.41
N LYS A 165 -13.26 -2.44 -18.16
CA LYS A 165 -12.21 -3.31 -17.63
C LYS A 165 -12.63 -4.78 -17.67
N PHE A 166 -13.87 -5.08 -17.30
CA PHE A 166 -14.42 -6.44 -17.35
C PHE A 166 -14.53 -6.98 -18.79
N LEU A 167 -15.06 -6.16 -19.72
CA LEU A 167 -15.19 -6.53 -21.12
C LEU A 167 -13.83 -6.75 -21.79
N THR A 168 -12.88 -5.86 -21.51
CA THR A 168 -11.50 -5.94 -22.03
C THR A 168 -10.81 -7.21 -21.52
N SER A 169 -10.98 -7.56 -20.25
CA SER A 169 -10.49 -8.82 -19.68
C SER A 169 -11.07 -10.04 -20.42
N LYS A 170 -12.38 -10.01 -20.72
CA LYS A 170 -13.07 -11.11 -21.41
C LYS A 170 -12.66 -11.24 -22.89
N ILE A 171 -12.46 -10.13 -23.59
CA ILE A 171 -12.05 -10.09 -25.02
C ILE A 171 -10.59 -10.53 -25.18
N LEU A 172 -9.71 -10.12 -24.27
CA LEU A 172 -8.29 -10.48 -24.31
C LEU A 172 -8.02 -11.92 -23.90
N GLY A 173 -9.05 -12.70 -23.54
CA GLY A 173 -8.89 -14.12 -23.24
C GLY A 173 -7.94 -14.38 -22.08
N VAL A 174 -7.86 -13.45 -21.11
CA VAL A 174 -7.19 -13.70 -19.83
C VAL A 174 -8.07 -14.70 -19.09
N SER A 175 -7.96 -15.96 -19.48
CA SER A 175 -8.42 -17.09 -18.68
C SER A 175 -7.59 -17.04 -17.41
N ASP A 176 -8.26 -16.75 -16.30
CA ASP A 176 -7.76 -17.12 -14.99
C ASP A 176 -7.59 -18.64 -15.02
N HIS A 177 -6.42 -19.12 -15.43
CA HIS A 177 -5.96 -20.47 -15.17
C HIS A 177 -5.70 -20.58 -13.66
N VAL A 178 -6.77 -20.48 -12.87
CA VAL A 178 -6.86 -21.16 -11.58
C VAL A 178 -7.09 -22.62 -11.95
N SER A 179 -6.01 -23.28 -12.35
CA SER A 179 -5.92 -24.73 -12.32
C SER A 179 -5.98 -25.14 -10.86
N THR A 180 -7.16 -25.55 -10.42
CA THR A 180 -7.32 -26.61 -9.44
C THR A 180 -6.41 -27.78 -9.83
N PHE A 181 -5.29 -27.95 -9.12
CA PHE A 181 -4.75 -29.18 -8.54
C PHE A 181 -3.59 -28.80 -7.61
#